data_AF-A0A3N5WVV0-F1
#
_entry.id   AF-A0A3N5WVV0-F1
#
_cell.length_a   1.000
_cell.length_b   1.000
_cell.length_c   1.000
_cell.angle_alpha   90.00
_cell.angle_beta   90.00
_cell.angle_gamma   90.00
#
_symmetry.space_group_name_H-M   'P 1'
#
loop_
_entity.id
_entity.type
_entity.pdbx_description
1 polymer ?
#
loop_
_entity_poly.entity_id
_entity_poly.type
_entity_poly.pdbx_seq_one_letter_code
_entity_poly.pdbx_strand_id
1 'polypeptide(L)'
;FIINKPEHQGAQILLAGDNFGCGSSREHAPWALTAWGIRAVISTSFADIFRNNSLKNGLLPITVTPELHSQLFDIVQEIPNGEWIIDLDEQLVHLPTGDSFAFDVDSFARTCLLQGVDELGYLLSFADQISRYEARQ
;
A
#
# COMPACT_ATOMS: atom_id res chain seq x y z
N PHE A 1 -6.52 -9.20 -20.30
CA PHE A 1 -5.90 -9.36 -18.97
C PHE A 1 -6.86 -8.82 -17.92
N ILE A 2 -6.82 -9.30 -16.67
CA ILE A 2 -7.84 -9.01 -15.64
C ILE A 2 -8.04 -7.49 -15.46
N ILE A 3 -6.96 -6.73 -15.35
CA ILE A 3 -7.00 -5.27 -15.12
C ILE A 3 -7.65 -4.46 -16.26
N ASN A 4 -7.80 -5.05 -17.45
CA ASN A 4 -8.42 -4.37 -18.59
C ASN A 4 -9.92 -4.60 -18.68
N LYS A 5 -10.49 -5.45 -17.81
CA LYS A 5 -11.92 -5.68 -17.81
C LYS A 5 -12.66 -4.43 -17.33
N PRO A 6 -13.83 -4.09 -17.91
CA PRO A 6 -14.61 -2.92 -17.51
C PRO A 6 -14.95 -2.91 -16.01
N GLU A 7 -15.23 -4.09 -15.44
CA GLU A 7 -15.55 -4.27 -14.01
C GLU A 7 -14.41 -3.91 -13.05
N HIS A 8 -13.17 -3.83 -13.53
CA HIS A 8 -11.99 -3.50 -12.71
C HIS A 8 -11.44 -2.09 -13.01
N GLN A 9 -12.15 -1.30 -13.82
CA GLN A 9 -11.77 0.08 -14.09
C GLN A 9 -11.83 0.91 -12.81
N GLY A 10 -10.73 1.63 -12.51
CA GLY A 10 -10.62 2.42 -11.28
C GLY A 10 -10.34 1.59 -10.03
N ALA A 11 -10.01 0.30 -10.15
CA ALA A 11 -9.54 -0.49 -9.02
C ALA A 11 -8.34 0.19 -8.34
N GLN A 12 -8.33 0.23 -7.00
CA GLN A 12 -7.23 0.85 -6.24
C GLN A 12 -6.47 -0.17 -5.39
N ILE A 13 -6.99 -1.39 -5.29
CA ILE A 13 -6.42 -2.47 -4.49
C ILE A 13 -6.12 -3.63 -5.42
N LEU A 14 -4.88 -4.12 -5.38
CA LEU A 14 -4.45 -5.27 -6.16
C LEU A 14 -4.19 -6.45 -5.24
N LEU A 15 -4.97 -7.53 -5.37
CA LEU A 15 -4.65 -8.82 -4.78
C LEU A 15 -3.72 -9.58 -5.73
N ALA A 16 -2.48 -9.83 -5.30
CA ALA A 16 -1.43 -10.45 -6.09
C ALA A 16 -0.97 -11.78 -5.48
N GLY A 17 -0.33 -12.62 -6.29
CA GLY A 17 0.27 -13.88 -5.81
C GLY A 17 1.57 -13.67 -5.05
N ASP A 18 2.14 -14.77 -4.56
CA ASP A 18 3.35 -14.77 -3.73
C ASP A 18 4.57 -14.12 -4.40
N ASN A 19 5.46 -13.59 -3.56
CA ASN A 19 6.73 -12.95 -3.94
C ASN A 19 6.52 -11.83 -4.97
N PHE A 20 5.56 -10.95 -4.68
CA PHE A 20 5.21 -9.86 -5.59
C PHE A 20 6.35 -8.84 -5.70
N GLY A 21 6.57 -8.34 -6.92
CA GLY A 21 7.67 -7.44 -7.22
C GLY A 21 9.03 -8.11 -7.27
N CYS A 22 9.08 -9.45 -7.38
CA CYS A 22 10.32 -10.18 -7.58
C CYS A 22 11.01 -9.82 -8.91
N GLY A 23 12.34 -9.89 -8.90
CA GLY A 23 13.19 -9.56 -10.03
C GLY A 23 14.11 -8.37 -9.75
N SER A 24 14.58 -7.73 -10.82
CA SER A 24 15.51 -6.62 -10.70
C SER A 24 14.86 -5.42 -10.01
N SER A 25 15.59 -4.81 -9.07
CA SER A 25 15.22 -3.52 -8.47
C SER A 25 14.94 -2.49 -9.55
N ARG A 26 13.66 -2.15 -9.75
CA ARG A 26 13.21 -1.10 -10.64
C ARG A 26 12.20 -0.25 -9.88
N GLU A 27 12.62 0.95 -9.47
CA GLU A 27 11.75 1.94 -8.82
C GLU A 27 10.54 2.31 -9.68
N HIS A 28 10.65 2.13 -11.00
CA HIS A 28 9.56 2.31 -11.95
C HIS A 28 8.36 1.38 -11.70
N ALA A 29 8.52 0.24 -11.03
CA ALA A 29 7.42 -0.70 -10.82
C ALA A 29 6.33 -0.13 -9.87
N PRO A 30 6.66 0.36 -8.66
CA PRO A 30 5.72 1.12 -7.84
C PRO A 30 5.14 2.36 -8.54
N TRP A 31 5.95 3.08 -9.34
CA TRP A 31 5.45 4.24 -10.10
C TRP A 31 4.39 3.86 -11.12
N ALA A 32 4.57 2.76 -11.85
CA ALA A 32 3.58 2.30 -12.81
C ALA A 32 2.25 1.95 -12.14
N LEU A 33 2.29 1.28 -10.98
CA LEU A 33 1.10 0.91 -10.22
C LEU A 33 0.37 2.15 -9.69
N THR A 34 1.11 3.08 -9.08
CA THR A 34 0.54 4.32 -8.52
C THR A 34 0.03 5.27 -9.61
N ALA A 35 0.74 5.39 -10.74
CA ALA A 35 0.28 6.16 -11.90
C ALA A 35 -0.98 5.56 -12.54
N TRP A 36 -1.17 4.25 -12.45
CA TRP A 36 -2.41 3.59 -12.85
C TRP A 36 -3.57 3.87 -11.88
N GLY A 37 -3.27 4.23 -10.62
CA GLY A 37 -4.24 4.51 -9.57
C GLY A 37 -4.28 3.46 -8.47
N ILE A 38 -3.43 2.42 -8.50
CA ILE A 38 -3.31 1.47 -7.41
C ILE A 38 -2.71 2.16 -6.19
N ARG A 39 -3.36 1.97 -5.03
CA ARG A 39 -2.98 2.53 -3.73
C ARG A 39 -2.47 1.47 -2.77
N ALA A 40 -2.93 0.23 -2.92
CA ALA A 40 -2.45 -0.89 -2.10
C ALA A 40 -2.28 -2.17 -2.92
N VAL A 41 -1.31 -2.99 -2.52
CA VAL A 41 -1.13 -4.35 -3.03
C VAL A 41 -1.18 -5.31 -1.86
N ILE A 42 -1.97 -6.36 -1.95
CA ILE A 42 -2.07 -7.43 -0.95
C ILE A 42 -1.40 -8.68 -1.53
N SER A 43 -0.49 -9.29 -0.78
CA SER A 43 0.26 -10.50 -1.19
C SER A 43 0.68 -11.31 0.03
N THR A 44 1.08 -12.57 -0.16
CA THR A 44 1.71 -13.38 0.90
C THR A 44 3.16 -12.98 1.18
N SER A 45 3.84 -12.41 0.20
CA SER A 45 5.18 -11.84 0.37
C SER A 45 5.52 -10.84 -0.73
N PHE A 46 6.52 -10.00 -0.45
CA PHE A 46 7.05 -9.00 -1.38
C PHE A 46 8.57 -9.12 -1.45
N ALA A 47 9.15 -8.84 -2.61
CA ALA A 47 10.59 -8.64 -2.68
C ALA A 47 10.99 -7.38 -1.88
N ASP A 48 12.03 -7.48 -1.06
CA ASP A 48 12.42 -6.43 -0.09
C ASP A 48 12.58 -5.05 -0.73
N ILE A 49 13.22 -4.99 -1.90
CA ILE A 49 13.46 -3.74 -2.61
C ILE A 49 12.15 -3.15 -3.15
N PHE A 50 11.27 -4.00 -3.68
CA PHE A 50 9.95 -3.55 -4.13
C PHE A 50 9.12 -3.01 -2.96
N ARG A 51 9.13 -3.70 -1.82
CA ARG A 51 8.41 -3.28 -0.61
C ARG A 51 8.88 -1.89 -0.15
N ASN A 52 10.19 -1.68 -0.06
CA ASN A 52 10.75 -0.40 0.38
C ASN A 52 10.44 0.74 -0.61
N ASN A 53 10.56 0.47 -1.91
CA ASN A 53 10.22 1.46 -2.93
C ASN A 53 8.73 1.77 -2.96
N SER A 54 7.86 0.80 -2.67
CA SER A 54 6.41 0.99 -2.64
C SER A 54 6.02 2.03 -1.58
N LEU A 55 6.49 1.84 -0.35
CA LEU A 55 6.20 2.75 0.76
C LEU A 55 6.66 4.19 0.47
N LYS A 56 7.86 4.35 -0.11
CA LYS A 56 8.41 5.65 -0.50
C LYS A 56 7.60 6.36 -1.58
N ASN A 57 6.85 5.61 -2.38
CA ASN A 57 6.10 6.13 -3.53
C ASN A 57 4.59 6.14 -3.28
N GLY A 58 4.14 6.05 -2.03
CA GLY A 58 2.71 6.15 -1.70
C GLY A 58 1.90 4.89 -2.02
N LEU A 59 2.56 3.75 -2.27
CA LEU A 59 1.95 2.44 -2.49
C LEU A 59 2.06 1.61 -1.22
N LEU A 60 0.93 1.11 -0.71
CA LEU A 60 0.89 0.32 0.52
C LEU A 60 0.99 -1.19 0.22
N PRO A 61 2.12 -1.87 0.52
CA PRO A 61 2.19 -3.32 0.50
C PRO A 61 1.63 -3.90 1.80
N ILE A 62 0.64 -4.78 1.68
CA ILE A 62 -0.01 -5.49 2.79
C ILE A 62 0.34 -6.97 2.68
N THR A 63 1.04 -7.48 3.68
CA THR A 63 1.41 -8.90 3.76
C THR A 63 0.35 -9.67 4.55
N VAL A 64 -0.15 -10.77 3.99
CA VAL A 64 -1.13 -11.67 4.63
C VAL A 64 -0.60 -13.10 4.71
N THR A 65 -1.19 -13.94 5.55
CA THR A 65 -0.84 -15.37 5.56
C THR A 65 -1.37 -16.07 4.32
N PRO A 66 -0.78 -17.20 3.89
CA PRO A 66 -1.29 -17.98 2.76
C PRO A 66 -2.74 -18.43 2.92
N GLU A 67 -3.18 -18.72 4.15
CA GLU A 67 -4.55 -19.14 4.44
C GLU A 67 -5.52 -17.98 4.19
N LEU A 68 -5.22 -16.79 4.74
CA LEU A 68 -6.03 -15.60 4.51
C LEU A 68 -6.02 -15.22 3.03
N HIS A 69 -4.85 -15.28 2.38
CA HIS A 69 -4.70 -15.00 0.95
C HIS A 69 -5.63 -15.85 0.08
N SER A 70 -5.70 -17.16 0.33
CA SER A 70 -6.63 -18.04 -0.37
C SER A 70 -8.08 -17.61 -0.15
N GLN A 71 -8.45 -17.28 1.09
CA GLN A 71 -9.81 -16.79 1.41
C GLN A 71 -10.14 -15.49 0.68
N LEU A 72 -9.19 -14.55 0.57
CA LEU A 72 -9.40 -13.30 -0.17
C LEU A 72 -9.67 -13.56 -1.65
N PHE A 73 -8.98 -14.54 -2.26
CA PHE A 73 -9.23 -14.93 -3.65
C PHE A 73 -10.63 -15.52 -3.83
N ASP A 74 -11.11 -16.33 -2.89
CA ASP A 74 -12.47 -16.88 -2.91
C ASP A 74 -13.51 -15.75 -2.81
N ILE A 75 -13.32 -14.80 -1.88
CA ILE A 75 -14.21 -13.63 -1.70
C ILE A 75 -14.30 -12.78 -2.98
N VAL A 76 -13.17 -12.54 -3.66
CA VAL A 76 -13.16 -11.78 -4.93
C VAL A 76 -13.94 -12.51 -6.02
N GLN A 77 -13.99 -13.84 -6.02
CA GLN A 77 -14.77 -14.62 -6.98
C GLN A 77 -16.27 -14.63 -6.63
N GLU A 78 -16.61 -14.72 -5.34
CA GLU A 78 -18.00 -14.75 -4.88
C GLU A 78 -18.67 -13.37 -4.93
N ILE A 79 -17.91 -12.30 -4.62
CA ILE A 79 -18.39 -10.92 -4.53
C ILE A 79 -17.51 -10.00 -5.40
N PRO A 80 -17.60 -10.11 -6.74
CA PRO A 80 -16.68 -9.43 -7.67
C PRO A 80 -16.75 -7.90 -7.64
N ASN A 81 -17.88 -7.33 -7.19
CA ASN A 81 -18.07 -5.89 -7.01
C ASN A 81 -18.15 -5.49 -5.53
N GLY A 82 -17.57 -6.32 -4.66
CA GLY A 82 -17.50 -6.03 -3.23
C GLY A 82 -16.69 -4.78 -2.94
N GLU A 83 -17.13 -4.00 -1.96
CA GLU A 83 -16.37 -2.85 -1.46
C GLU A 83 -15.27 -3.34 -0.49
N TRP A 84 -14.04 -2.94 -0.75
CA TRP A 84 -12.88 -3.21 0.09
C TRP A 84 -12.36 -1.87 0.62
N ILE A 85 -12.24 -1.76 1.93
CA ILE A 85 -11.78 -0.52 2.58
C ILE A 85 -10.51 -0.83 3.33
N ILE A 86 -9.46 -0.06 3.07
CA ILE A 86 -8.21 -0.14 3.83
C ILE A 86 -8.15 1.09 4.72
N ASP A 87 -8.33 0.89 6.01
CA ASP A 87 -8.11 1.92 7.02
C ASP A 87 -6.64 1.86 7.47
N LEU A 88 -5.86 2.85 7.05
CA LEU A 88 -4.45 2.95 7.42
C LEU A 88 -4.26 3.48 8.85
N ASP A 89 -5.24 4.21 9.39
CA ASP A 89 -5.15 4.72 10.75
C ASP A 89 -5.35 3.57 11.76
N GLU A 90 -6.41 2.78 11.57
CA GLU A 90 -6.70 1.59 12.37
C GLU A 90 -5.89 0.36 11.98
N GLN A 91 -5.23 0.39 10.81
CA GLN A 91 -4.49 -0.72 10.21
C GLN A 91 -5.36 -1.96 9.98
N LEU A 92 -6.58 -1.72 9.49
CA LEU A 92 -7.58 -2.74 9.18
C LEU A 92 -7.92 -2.75 7.70
N VAL A 93 -8.17 -3.94 7.17
CA VAL A 93 -8.84 -4.12 5.87
C VAL A 93 -10.23 -4.65 6.13
N HIS A 94 -11.25 -3.88 5.75
CA HIS A 94 -12.64 -4.30 5.78
C HIS A 94 -12.99 -5.01 4.48
N LEU A 95 -13.55 -6.21 4.63
CA LEU A 95 -13.95 -7.09 3.55
C LEU A 95 -15.41 -6.83 3.17
N PRO A 96 -15.80 -7.14 1.93
CA PRO A 96 -17.19 -7.04 1.50
C PRO A 96 -18.12 -8.03 2.23
N THR A 97 -17.58 -9.03 2.91
CA THR A 97 -18.35 -9.95 3.77
C THR A 97 -18.82 -9.31 5.08
N GLY A 98 -18.24 -8.16 5.45
CA GLY A 98 -18.45 -7.50 6.74
C GLY A 98 -17.38 -7.85 7.79
N ASP A 99 -16.52 -8.83 7.51
CA ASP A 99 -15.37 -9.14 8.35
C ASP A 99 -14.22 -8.16 8.10
N SER A 100 -13.23 -8.16 8.99
CA SER A 100 -12.01 -7.35 8.82
C SER A 100 -10.79 -8.10 9.31
N PHE A 101 -9.62 -7.79 8.75
CA PHE A 101 -8.34 -8.30 9.24
C PHE A 101 -7.35 -7.15 9.46
N ALA A 102 -6.46 -7.33 10.43
CA ALA A 102 -5.39 -6.38 10.70
C ALA A 102 -4.18 -6.62 9.81
N PHE A 103 -3.46 -5.56 9.50
CA PHE A 103 -2.17 -5.62 8.83
C PHE A 103 -1.15 -4.75 9.58
N ASP A 104 0.13 -5.04 9.38
CA ASP A 104 1.21 -4.24 9.98
C ASP A 104 1.91 -3.38 8.92
N VAL A 105 2.20 -2.14 9.29
CA VAL A 105 3.02 -1.22 8.51
C VAL A 105 3.99 -0.47 9.43
N ASP A 106 5.18 -0.17 8.93
CA ASP A 106 6.15 0.63 9.70
C ASP A 106 5.57 2.00 10.08
N SER A 107 5.77 2.41 11.33
CA SER A 107 5.18 3.64 11.89
C SER A 107 5.56 4.92 11.14
N PHE A 108 6.80 5.01 10.65
CA PHE A 108 7.26 6.14 9.88
C PHE A 108 6.65 6.13 8.48
N ALA A 109 6.66 4.98 7.80
CA ALA A 109 6.00 4.81 6.52
C ALA A 109 4.49 5.11 6.58
N ARG A 110 3.80 4.67 7.65
CA ARG A 110 2.40 5.00 7.94
C ARG A 110 2.19 6.51 8.04
N THR A 111 3.05 7.19 8.78
CA THR A 111 2.97 8.65 8.95
C THR A 111 3.13 9.37 7.60
N CYS A 112 4.14 8.99 6.81
CA CYS A 112 4.36 9.51 5.46
C CYS A 112 3.14 9.28 4.55
N LEU A 113 2.57 8.08 4.56
CA LEU A 113 1.38 7.72 3.78
C LEU A 113 0.13 8.50 4.20
N LEU A 114 -0.10 8.67 5.52
CA LEU A 114 -1.23 9.44 6.05
C LEU A 114 -1.11 10.94 5.75
N GLN A 115 0.10 11.49 5.81
CA GLN A 115 0.38 12.89 5.54
C GLN A 115 0.50 13.19 4.03
N GLY A 116 0.61 12.16 3.19
CA GLY A 116 0.83 12.31 1.75
C GLY A 116 2.19 12.91 1.41
N VAL A 117 3.20 12.73 2.28
CA VAL A 117 4.57 13.24 2.10
C VAL A 117 5.55 12.08 2.00
N ASP A 118 6.65 12.29 1.26
CA ASP A 118 7.78 11.37 1.27
C ASP A 118 8.74 11.71 2.44
N GLU A 119 9.83 10.94 2.58
CA GLU A 119 10.80 11.13 3.67
C GLU A 119 11.43 12.53 3.65
N LEU A 120 11.69 13.07 2.45
CA LEU A 120 12.24 14.41 2.28
C LEU A 120 11.21 15.47 2.66
N GLY A 121 9.96 15.34 2.24
CA GLY A 121 8.85 16.20 2.62
C GLY A 121 8.62 16.20 4.13
N TYR A 122 8.71 15.03 4.78
CA TYR A 122 8.66 14.91 6.23
C TYR A 122 9.81 15.66 6.90
N LEU A 123 11.05 15.51 6.45
CA LEU A 123 12.19 16.24 7.01
C LEU A 123 12.08 17.76 6.78
N LEU A 124 11.62 18.18 5.60
CA LEU A 124 11.38 19.59 5.28
C LEU A 124 10.30 20.22 6.16
N SER A 125 9.37 19.43 6.71
CA SER A 125 8.37 19.92 7.67
C SER A 125 8.99 20.49 8.96
N PHE A 126 10.23 20.12 9.27
CA PHE A 126 10.97 20.65 10.43
C PHE A 126 11.79 21.90 10.13
N ALA A 127 11.81 22.40 8.88
CA ALA A 127 12.65 23.54 8.49
C ALA A 127 12.44 24.77 9.39
N ASP A 128 11.18 25.12 9.68
CA ASP A 128 10.86 26.24 10.56
C ASP A 128 11.33 26.03 12.01
N GLN A 129 11.32 24.78 12.50
CA GLN A 129 11.79 24.46 13.84
C GLN A 129 13.32 24.57 13.93
N ILE A 130 14.02 24.11 12.89
CA ILE A 130 15.47 24.23 12.76
C ILE A 130 15.86 25.71 12.74
N SER A 131 15.23 26.53 11.89
CA SER A 131 15.52 27.97 11.83
C SER A 131 15.27 28.69 13.16
N ARG A 132 14.20 28.32 13.90
CA ARG A 132 13.93 28.87 15.24
C ARG A 132 14.97 28.47 16.28
N TYR A 133 15.51 27.26 16.19
CA TYR A 133 16.58 26.80 17.07
C TYR A 133 17.90 27.52 16.76
N GLU A 134 18.26 27.64 15.49
CA GLU A 134 19.46 28.36 15.04
C GLU A 134 19.43 29.84 15.43
N ALA A 135 18.27 30.50 15.35
CA ALA A 135 18.11 31.89 15.79
C ALA A 135 18.24 32.09 17.32
N ARG A 136 18.31 31.02 18.11
CA ARG A 136 18.50 31.04 19.56
C ARG A 136 19.92 30.65 20.00
N GLN A 137 20.81 30.30 19.06
CA GLN A 137 22.25 30.11 19.31
C GLN A 137 23.03 31.38 19.01
#